data_AF-A0A3D5JQG9-F1
#
_entry.id   AF-A0A3D5JQG9-F1
#
_cell.length_a   1.000
_cell.length_b   1.000
_cell.length_c   1.000
_cell.angle_alpha   90.00
_cell.angle_beta   90.00
_cell.angle_gamma   90.00
#
_symmetry.space_group_name_H-M   'P 1'
#
loop_
_entity.id
_entity.type
_entity.pdbx_description
1 polymer ?
#
loop_
_entity_poly.entity_id
_entity_poly.type
_entity_poly.pdbx_seq_one_letter_code
_entity_poly.pdbx_strand_id
1 'polypeptide(L)'
;KVDPSIFEHMEDITGLIGWYAHGNEPSHHVAYLYAHAGQPWRTQARLKQIMDTQYADRPDGLAGNDDLGQMSAWYLFTALGFYPVAPGSGEYIIGRPFLPKATLNLPNGKRFSIVTEGMGKGHPYVGSVTLNGKPLQRTFLRHAEILAGGEVRFTLQAEPNTAWPGEGAQAPYSMSR
;
A
#
# COMPACT_ATOMS: atom_id res chain seq x y z
N LYS A 1 -5.82 24.42 5.53
CA LYS A 1 -4.93 23.60 6.39
C LYS A 1 -5.66 23.39 7.71
N VAL A 2 -5.54 22.21 8.32
CA VAL A 2 -6.14 21.92 9.64
C VAL A 2 -5.24 22.54 10.70
N ASP A 3 -5.84 23.12 11.74
CA ASP A 3 -5.11 23.66 12.88
C ASP A 3 -4.65 22.50 13.79
N PRO A 4 -3.33 22.24 13.94
CA PRO A 4 -2.84 21.13 14.75
C PRO A 4 -3.18 21.26 16.24
N SER A 5 -3.41 22.48 16.74
CA SER A 5 -3.73 22.72 18.16
C SER A 5 -5.03 22.05 18.61
N ILE A 6 -5.93 21.74 17.67
CA ILE A 6 -7.17 21.00 17.93
C ILE A 6 -6.88 19.61 18.52
N PHE A 7 -5.71 19.05 18.25
CA PHE A 7 -5.33 17.68 18.62
C PHE A 7 -4.18 17.60 19.62
N GLU A 8 -3.68 18.73 20.13
CA GLU A 8 -2.49 18.79 20.98
C GLU A 8 -2.62 17.96 22.28
N HIS A 9 -3.86 17.69 22.71
CA HIS A 9 -4.16 16.89 23.91
C HIS A 9 -4.74 15.50 23.59
N MET A 10 -4.68 15.06 22.32
CA MET A 10 -5.14 13.74 21.88
C MET A 10 -3.92 12.90 21.48
N GLU A 11 -3.42 12.09 22.42
CA GLU A 11 -2.18 11.31 22.25
C GLU A 11 -2.20 10.39 21.01
N ASP A 12 -3.39 9.89 20.64
CA ASP A 12 -3.59 9.00 19.49
C ASP A 12 -3.81 9.74 18.17
N ILE A 13 -3.72 11.09 18.13
CA ILE A 13 -3.91 11.88 16.90
C ILE A 13 -2.61 12.59 16.52
N THR A 14 -1.75 11.84 15.87
CA THR A 14 -0.43 12.29 15.42
C THR A 14 -0.21 11.97 13.93
N GLY A 15 0.85 12.53 13.34
CA GLY A 15 1.18 12.27 11.94
C GLY A 15 0.18 12.83 10.93
N LEU A 16 -0.14 14.12 11.06
CA LEU A 16 -1.24 14.74 10.31
C LEU A 16 -0.90 15.04 8.83
N ILE A 17 -1.76 14.57 7.93
CA ILE A 17 -1.84 14.99 6.52
C ILE A 17 -3.25 15.55 6.29
N GLY A 18 -3.43 16.83 6.59
CA GLY A 18 -4.78 17.40 6.70
C GLY A 18 -5.50 16.79 7.90
N TRP A 19 -6.63 16.10 7.67
CA TRP A 19 -7.38 15.37 8.71
C TRP A 19 -7.01 13.89 8.83
N TYR A 20 -6.15 13.39 7.94
CA TYR A 20 -5.60 12.05 8.06
C TYR A 20 -4.59 12.03 9.20
N ALA A 21 -4.75 11.14 10.18
CA ALA A 21 -3.82 10.97 11.29
C ALA A 21 -3.12 9.62 11.17
N HIS A 22 -1.85 9.62 10.75
CA HIS A 22 -1.14 8.37 10.49
C HIS A 22 -0.84 7.57 11.75
N GLY A 23 -0.65 8.24 12.90
CA GLY A 23 -0.43 7.55 14.18
C GLY A 23 -1.70 6.98 14.81
N ASN A 24 -2.83 6.95 14.07
CA ASN A 24 -4.10 6.42 14.53
C ASN A 24 -4.59 5.31 13.58
N GLU A 25 -4.81 4.11 14.10
CA GLU A 25 -5.10 2.91 13.33
C GLU A 25 -6.33 2.99 12.41
N PRO A 26 -7.45 3.67 12.78
CA PRO A 26 -8.57 3.86 11.89
C PRO A 26 -8.19 4.52 10.55
N SER A 27 -7.10 5.29 10.50
CA SER A 27 -6.62 5.93 9.28
C SER A 27 -5.85 4.98 8.36
N HIS A 28 -5.27 3.89 8.86
CA HIS A 28 -4.27 3.08 8.14
C HIS A 28 -4.74 2.53 6.78
N HIS A 29 -6.03 2.21 6.66
CA HIS A 29 -6.61 1.66 5.43
C HIS A 29 -7.14 2.74 4.48
N VAL A 30 -7.32 3.99 4.93
CA VAL A 30 -8.07 5.04 4.20
C VAL A 30 -7.42 5.36 2.85
N ALA A 31 -6.08 5.41 2.78
CA ALA A 31 -5.38 5.68 1.52
C ALA A 31 -5.66 4.61 0.45
N TYR A 32 -5.93 3.37 0.85
CA TYR A 32 -6.22 2.25 -0.05
C TYR A 32 -7.64 2.29 -0.60
N LEU A 33 -8.57 3.05 -0.01
CA LEU A 33 -9.96 3.12 -0.45
C LEU A 33 -10.12 3.74 -1.85
N TYR A 34 -9.15 4.53 -2.33
CA TYR A 34 -9.16 4.99 -3.72
C TYR A 34 -9.10 3.84 -4.73
N ALA A 35 -8.48 2.70 -4.38
CA ALA A 35 -8.50 1.51 -5.22
C ALA A 35 -9.90 0.88 -5.34
N HIS A 36 -10.71 0.93 -4.27
CA HIS A 36 -12.12 0.53 -4.31
C HIS A 36 -12.98 1.50 -5.13
N ALA A 37 -12.59 2.78 -5.17
CA ALA A 37 -13.23 3.83 -5.98
C ALA A 37 -12.77 3.86 -7.45
N GLY A 38 -11.97 2.88 -7.89
CA GLY A 38 -11.48 2.81 -9.28
C GLY A 38 -10.41 3.85 -9.63
N GLN A 39 -9.76 4.47 -8.63
CA GLN A 39 -8.74 5.50 -8.82
C GLN A 39 -7.42 5.15 -8.10
N PRO A 40 -6.82 3.98 -8.35
CA PRO A 40 -5.68 3.48 -7.58
C PRO A 40 -4.43 4.39 -7.65
N TRP A 41 -4.28 5.23 -8.68
CA TRP A 41 -3.19 6.21 -8.74
C TRP A 41 -3.23 7.23 -7.59
N ARG A 42 -4.42 7.51 -7.03
CA ARG A 42 -4.56 8.36 -5.83
C ARG A 42 -4.08 7.63 -4.57
N THR A 43 -4.32 6.31 -4.46
CA THR A 43 -3.70 5.46 -3.42
C THR A 43 -2.19 5.61 -3.48
N GLN A 44 -1.59 5.43 -4.66
CA GLN A 44 -0.14 5.47 -4.86
C GLN A 44 0.48 6.81 -4.44
N ALA A 45 -0.15 7.93 -4.84
CA ALA A 45 0.29 9.26 -4.44
C ALA A 45 0.25 9.47 -2.92
N ARG A 46 -0.83 9.04 -2.26
CA ARG A 46 -0.98 9.16 -0.80
C ARG A 46 -0.01 8.27 -0.04
N LEU A 47 0.17 7.03 -0.47
CA LEU A 47 1.16 6.14 0.15
C LEU A 47 2.58 6.69 0.01
N LYS A 48 2.92 7.27 -1.14
CA LYS A 48 4.21 7.96 -1.29
C LYS A 48 4.36 9.08 -0.28
N GLN A 49 3.35 9.95 -0.16
CA GLN A 49 3.37 11.03 0.82
C GLN A 49 3.55 10.50 2.26
N ILE A 50 2.75 9.51 2.66
CA ILE A 50 2.80 8.92 4.00
C ILE A 50 4.17 8.32 4.29
N MET A 51 4.69 7.46 3.41
CA MET A 51 5.99 6.81 3.60
C MET A 51 7.14 7.83 3.65
N ASP A 52 7.08 8.90 2.85
CA ASP A 52 8.12 9.95 2.83
C ASP A 52 8.09 10.84 4.08
N THR A 53 6.92 11.02 4.72
CA THR A 53 6.76 12.02 5.80
C THR A 53 6.52 11.43 7.17
N GLN A 54 6.17 10.15 7.31
CA GLN A 54 5.70 9.55 8.57
C GLN A 54 6.63 8.46 9.12
N TYR A 55 7.67 8.12 8.38
CA TYR A 55 8.68 7.13 8.77
C TYR A 55 10.09 7.67 8.51
N ALA A 56 11.01 7.40 9.43
CA ALA A 56 12.44 7.66 9.27
C ALA A 56 13.29 6.69 10.09
N ASP A 57 14.55 6.53 9.71
CA ASP A 57 15.55 5.66 10.36
C ASP A 57 16.27 6.35 11.52
N ARG A 58 15.51 7.04 12.38
CA ARG A 58 16.01 7.77 13.56
C ARG A 58 15.13 7.50 14.78
N PRO A 59 15.59 7.78 16.01
CA PRO A 59 14.83 7.46 17.24
C PRO A 59 13.41 8.05 17.30
N ASP A 60 13.18 9.22 16.70
CA ASP A 60 11.89 9.91 16.55
C ASP A 60 11.21 9.61 15.21
N GLY A 61 11.57 8.48 14.58
CA GLY A 61 11.22 8.19 13.20
C GLY A 61 9.79 7.72 12.97
N LEU A 62 9.03 7.42 14.02
CA LEU A 62 7.63 7.03 13.91
C LEU A 62 6.71 8.21 14.21
N ALA A 63 5.66 8.36 13.40
CA ALA A 63 4.70 9.44 13.57
C ALA A 63 3.82 9.32 14.84
N GLY A 64 3.80 8.15 15.48
CA GLY A 64 3.04 7.82 16.69
C GLY A 64 3.60 6.57 17.38
N ASN A 65 2.85 5.99 18.31
CA ASN A 65 3.22 4.73 18.96
C ASN A 65 3.30 3.60 17.92
N ASP A 66 4.16 2.60 18.15
CA ASP A 66 4.26 1.45 17.22
C ASP A 66 3.07 0.47 17.36
N ASP A 67 2.33 0.57 18.47
CA ASP A 67 1.17 -0.25 18.82
C ASP A 67 1.41 -1.74 18.65
N LEU A 68 2.45 -2.21 19.33
CA LEU A 68 2.87 -3.60 19.39
C LEU A 68 3.15 -4.20 17.98
N GLY A 69 3.68 -3.38 17.08
CA GLY A 69 4.07 -3.76 15.73
C GLY A 69 3.04 -3.41 14.64
N GLN A 70 1.92 -2.78 14.97
CA GLN A 70 0.91 -2.37 14.00
C GLN A 70 1.46 -1.35 12.99
N MET A 71 2.17 -0.31 13.45
CA MET A 71 2.78 0.69 12.55
C MET A 71 3.90 0.06 11.71
N SER A 72 4.78 -0.71 12.36
CA SER A 72 5.84 -1.45 11.68
C SER A 72 5.30 -2.42 10.62
N ALA A 73 4.21 -3.14 10.91
CA ALA A 73 3.56 -4.04 9.94
C ALA A 73 2.94 -3.26 8.78
N TRP A 74 2.32 -2.10 9.05
CA TRP A 74 1.79 -1.23 8.00
C TRP A 74 2.89 -0.78 7.04
N TYR A 75 4.04 -0.35 7.57
CA TYR A 75 5.21 0.01 6.78
C TYR A 75 5.68 -1.14 5.90
N LEU A 76 5.83 -2.36 6.46
CA LEU A 76 6.31 -3.52 5.71
C LEU A 76 5.36 -3.92 4.58
N PHE A 77 4.05 -4.02 4.84
CA PHE A 77 3.06 -4.30 3.79
C PHE A 77 3.10 -3.24 2.68
N THR A 78 3.08 -1.96 3.07
CA THR A 78 3.14 -0.84 2.13
C THR A 78 4.43 -0.86 1.32
N ALA A 79 5.57 -1.14 1.94
CA ALA A 79 6.88 -1.23 1.27
C ALA A 79 6.92 -2.37 0.23
N LEU A 80 6.29 -3.50 0.52
CA LEU A 80 6.10 -4.63 -0.41
C LEU A 80 5.12 -4.30 -1.56
N GLY A 81 4.30 -3.26 -1.39
CA GLY A 81 3.40 -2.74 -2.42
C GLY A 81 1.95 -3.19 -2.32
N PHE A 82 1.54 -3.85 -1.22
CA PHE A 82 0.15 -4.28 -1.01
C PHE A 82 -0.23 -4.32 0.47
N TYR A 83 -1.52 -4.17 0.79
CA TYR A 83 -1.99 -4.09 2.18
C TYR A 83 -3.33 -4.83 2.41
N PRO A 84 -3.50 -5.57 3.52
CA PRO A 84 -4.75 -6.25 3.84
C PRO A 84 -5.80 -5.27 4.42
N VAL A 85 -6.54 -4.57 3.56
CA VAL A 85 -7.58 -3.59 3.99
C VAL A 85 -8.69 -4.23 4.82
N ALA A 86 -9.13 -5.44 4.44
CA ALA A 86 -10.15 -6.19 5.15
C ALA A 86 -9.60 -7.58 5.49
N PRO A 87 -8.91 -7.75 6.63
CA PRO A 87 -8.45 -9.06 7.09
C PRO A 87 -9.61 -10.07 7.11
N GLY A 88 -9.37 -11.28 6.57
CA GLY A 88 -10.40 -12.30 6.37
C GLY A 88 -10.97 -12.37 4.95
N SER A 89 -10.85 -11.32 4.14
CA SER A 89 -11.28 -11.33 2.72
C SER A 89 -10.41 -12.22 1.82
N GLY A 90 -9.18 -12.50 2.25
CA GLY A 90 -8.17 -13.16 1.42
C GLY A 90 -7.59 -12.26 0.32
N GLU A 91 -7.82 -10.94 0.38
CA GLU A 91 -7.31 -9.97 -0.58
C GLU A 91 -6.31 -9.00 0.05
N TYR A 92 -5.28 -8.63 -0.73
CA TYR A 92 -4.30 -7.61 -0.41
C TYR A 92 -4.37 -6.52 -1.48
N ILE A 93 -4.79 -5.31 -1.09
CA ILE A 93 -4.99 -4.20 -2.01
C ILE A 93 -3.64 -3.65 -2.46
N ILE A 94 -3.45 -3.56 -3.77
CA ILE A 94 -2.23 -3.05 -4.40
C ILE A 94 -2.15 -1.53 -4.20
N GLY A 95 -1.03 -1.10 -3.63
CA GLY A 95 -0.64 0.30 -3.53
C GLY A 95 0.46 0.62 -4.55
N ARG A 96 1.66 0.93 -4.03
CA ARG A 96 2.92 0.97 -4.80
C ARG A 96 4.06 0.37 -3.98
N PRO A 97 5.04 -0.31 -4.58
CA PRO A 97 6.22 -0.78 -3.87
C PRO A 97 7.21 0.37 -3.58
N PHE A 98 8.02 0.17 -2.53
CA PHE A 98 9.09 1.10 -2.10
C PHE A 98 10.48 0.45 -2.09
N LEU A 99 10.58 -0.80 -2.55
CA LEU A 99 11.82 -1.56 -2.64
C LEU A 99 12.02 -2.04 -4.09
N PRO A 100 13.27 -2.12 -4.58
CA PRO A 100 13.55 -2.66 -5.91
C PRO A 100 13.20 -4.15 -6.01
N LYS A 101 13.40 -4.91 -4.92
CA LYS A 101 13.06 -6.33 -4.85
C LYS A 101 12.86 -6.76 -3.40
N ALA A 102 11.89 -7.65 -3.18
CA ALA A 102 11.73 -8.39 -1.95
C ALA A 102 11.31 -9.84 -2.27
N THR A 103 11.61 -10.79 -1.38
CA THR A 103 11.18 -12.17 -1.54
C THR A 103 10.62 -12.67 -0.21
N LEU A 104 9.38 -13.15 -0.23
CA LEU A 104 8.74 -13.80 0.90
C LEU A 104 9.05 -15.31 0.84
N ASN A 105 9.63 -15.83 1.92
CA ASN A 105 9.76 -17.27 2.13
C ASN A 105 8.49 -17.76 2.84
N LEU A 106 7.72 -18.60 2.16
CA LEU A 106 6.37 -18.98 2.59
C LEU A 106 6.41 -20.25 3.45
N PRO A 107 5.43 -20.45 4.34
CA PRO A 107 5.38 -21.62 5.23
C PRO A 107 5.36 -22.97 4.51
N ASN A 108 4.89 -23.00 3.26
CA ASN A 108 4.83 -24.20 2.42
C ASN A 108 6.12 -24.47 1.62
N GLY A 109 7.23 -23.80 1.97
CA GLY A 109 8.53 -23.93 1.30
C GLY A 109 8.64 -23.21 -0.05
N LYS A 110 7.57 -22.56 -0.51
CA LYS A 110 7.60 -21.76 -1.75
C LYS A 110 8.14 -20.36 -1.50
N ARG A 111 8.44 -19.65 -2.58
CA ARG A 111 8.88 -18.25 -2.56
C ARG A 111 7.95 -17.39 -3.40
N PHE A 112 7.59 -16.22 -2.90
CA PHE A 112 6.86 -15.20 -3.65
C PHE A 112 7.73 -13.95 -3.74
N SER A 113 8.10 -13.56 -4.97
CA SER A 113 8.98 -12.42 -5.22
C SER A 113 8.18 -11.18 -5.62
N ILE A 114 8.57 -10.05 -5.06
CA ILE A 114 8.11 -8.72 -5.43
C ILE A 114 9.27 -8.07 -6.18
N VAL A 115 9.06 -7.68 -7.43
CA VAL A 115 10.07 -7.01 -8.26
C VAL A 115 9.53 -5.67 -8.73
N THR A 116 10.35 -4.62 -8.60
CA THR A 116 9.98 -3.26 -9.00
C THR A 116 10.99 -2.73 -10.01
N GLU A 117 10.49 -2.38 -11.20
CA GLU A 117 11.24 -1.70 -12.24
C GLU A 117 10.93 -0.22 -12.26
N GLY A 118 11.89 0.61 -12.65
CA GLY A 118 11.70 2.06 -12.75
C GLY A 118 11.71 2.79 -11.40
N MET A 119 12.26 2.19 -10.33
CA MET A 119 12.48 2.89 -9.06
C MET A 119 13.40 4.10 -9.25
N GLY A 120 12.99 5.28 -8.79
CA GLY A 120 13.78 6.49 -8.88
C GLY A 120 13.00 7.75 -8.52
N LYS A 121 13.72 8.89 -8.41
CA LYS A 121 13.08 10.20 -8.27
C LYS A 121 12.23 10.46 -9.52
N GLY A 122 10.96 10.76 -9.32
CA GLY A 122 10.04 11.13 -10.40
C GLY A 122 9.12 10.00 -10.90
N HIS A 123 9.22 8.76 -10.41
CA HIS A 123 8.32 7.67 -10.79
C HIS A 123 7.44 7.18 -9.61
N PRO A 124 6.43 7.97 -9.19
CA PRO A 124 5.62 7.62 -8.02
C PRO A 124 4.47 6.67 -8.34
N TYR A 125 4.15 6.41 -9.62
CA TYR A 125 2.97 5.66 -10.01
C TYR A 125 3.31 4.28 -10.57
N VAL A 126 2.45 3.31 -10.32
CA VAL A 126 2.47 2.01 -10.97
C VAL A 126 1.87 2.16 -12.37
N GLY A 127 2.67 1.90 -13.40
CA GLY A 127 2.24 1.88 -14.79
C GLY A 127 1.62 0.55 -15.20
N SER A 128 2.18 -0.55 -14.73
CA SER A 128 1.66 -1.90 -14.97
C SER A 128 2.01 -2.84 -13.83
N VAL A 129 1.21 -3.90 -13.70
CA VAL A 129 1.46 -5.02 -12.79
C VAL A 129 1.33 -6.32 -13.57
N THR A 130 2.27 -7.23 -13.37
CA THR A 130 2.14 -8.61 -13.83
C THR A 130 2.24 -9.58 -12.65
N LEU A 131 1.48 -10.67 -12.72
CA LEU A 131 1.56 -11.79 -11.81
C LEU A 131 1.97 -13.03 -12.61
N ASN A 132 3.15 -13.57 -12.32
CA ASN A 132 3.75 -14.70 -13.04
C ASN A 132 3.81 -14.45 -14.56
N GLY A 133 4.22 -13.23 -14.94
CA GLY A 133 4.37 -12.79 -16.34
C GLY A 133 3.06 -12.44 -17.06
N LYS A 134 1.90 -12.62 -16.42
CA LYS A 134 0.59 -12.28 -17.00
C LYS A 134 0.12 -10.90 -16.50
N PRO A 135 -0.43 -10.03 -17.36
CA PRO A 135 -1.00 -8.76 -16.93
C PRO A 135 -2.06 -8.95 -15.85
N LEU A 136 -1.96 -8.16 -14.77
CA LEU A 136 -2.92 -8.18 -13.67
C LEU A 136 -3.86 -6.98 -13.80
N GLN A 137 -5.07 -7.21 -14.29
CA GLN A 137 -6.11 -6.20 -14.50
C GLN A 137 -7.09 -6.11 -13.31
N ARG A 138 -6.52 -5.97 -12.11
CA ARG A 138 -7.25 -5.71 -10.86
C ARG A 138 -6.31 -5.12 -9.81
N THR A 139 -6.86 -4.45 -8.80
CA THR A 139 -6.11 -3.67 -7.81
C THR A 139 -5.82 -4.46 -6.52
N PHE A 140 -5.76 -5.79 -6.59
CA PHE A 140 -5.47 -6.62 -5.42
C PHE A 140 -4.77 -7.92 -5.80
N LEU A 141 -4.06 -8.52 -4.85
CA LEU A 141 -3.56 -9.89 -4.89
C LEU A 141 -4.44 -10.77 -4.00
N ARG A 142 -4.63 -12.03 -4.36
CA ARG A 142 -5.31 -13.01 -3.48
C ARG A 142 -4.27 -13.74 -2.64
N HIS A 143 -4.63 -14.08 -1.42
CA HIS A 143 -3.79 -14.85 -0.51
C HIS A 143 -3.35 -16.18 -1.13
N ALA A 144 -4.26 -16.88 -1.83
CA ALA A 144 -3.94 -18.11 -2.54
C ALA A 144 -2.88 -17.93 -3.64
N GLU A 145 -2.83 -16.77 -4.30
CA GLU A 145 -1.82 -16.48 -5.32
C GLU A 145 -0.45 -16.24 -4.70
N ILE A 146 -0.41 -15.54 -3.56
CA ILE A 146 0.82 -15.38 -2.79
C ILE A 146 1.31 -16.75 -2.30
N LEU A 147 0.44 -17.57 -1.70
CA LEU A 147 0.78 -18.92 -1.23
C LEU A 147 1.17 -19.88 -2.35
N ALA A 148 0.70 -19.65 -3.58
CA ALA A 148 1.13 -20.43 -4.74
C ALA A 148 2.61 -20.18 -5.10
N GLY A 149 3.21 -19.11 -4.58
CA GLY A 149 4.56 -18.65 -4.92
C GLY A 149 4.60 -17.92 -6.27
N GLY A 150 5.81 -17.66 -6.76
CA GLY A 150 6.04 -17.01 -8.05
C GLY A 150 6.50 -15.57 -7.90
N GLU A 151 6.01 -14.68 -8.76
CA GLU A 151 6.46 -13.30 -8.86
C GLU A 151 5.32 -12.33 -9.17
N VAL A 152 5.24 -11.24 -8.42
CA VAL A 152 4.55 -10.02 -8.83
C VAL A 152 5.60 -8.98 -9.26
N ARG A 153 5.40 -8.40 -10.43
CA ARG A 153 6.27 -7.36 -10.98
C ARG A 153 5.50 -6.07 -11.18
N PHE A 154 6.05 -4.98 -10.65
CA PHE A 154 5.58 -3.62 -10.79
C PHE A 154 6.52 -2.87 -11.74
N THR A 155 5.97 -2.17 -12.72
CA THR A 155 6.73 -1.19 -13.51
C THR A 155 6.25 0.19 -13.14
N LEU A 156 7.14 1.02 -12.56
CA LEU A 156 6.83 2.38 -12.16
C LEU A 156 7.02 3.37 -13.31
N GLN A 157 6.26 4.46 -13.28
CA GLN A 157 6.29 5.54 -14.28
C GLN A 157 6.03 6.90 -13.65
N ALA A 158 6.29 7.97 -14.42
CA ALA A 158 6.21 9.35 -13.94
C ALA A 158 4.78 9.88 -13.77
N GLU A 159 3.91 9.55 -14.72
CA GLU A 159 2.52 10.03 -14.76
C GLU A 159 1.55 8.92 -14.34
N PRO A 160 0.40 9.25 -13.76
CA PRO A 160 -0.56 8.23 -13.33
C PRO A 160 -1.11 7.46 -14.53
N ASN A 161 -1.13 6.12 -14.44
CA ASN A 161 -1.91 5.31 -15.38
C ASN A 161 -3.39 5.32 -14.95
N THR A 162 -4.18 6.20 -15.55
CA THR A 162 -5.63 6.30 -15.27
C THR A 162 -6.46 5.23 -15.98
N ALA A 163 -5.84 4.43 -16.86
CA ALA A 163 -6.50 3.34 -17.57
C ALA A 163 -6.39 1.99 -16.84
N TRP A 164 -5.44 1.82 -15.91
CA TRP A 164 -5.35 0.61 -15.08
C TRP A 164 -6.24 0.74 -13.83
N PRO A 165 -6.98 -0.33 -13.42
CA PRO A 165 -6.95 -1.71 -13.90
C PRO A 165 -7.74 -2.01 -15.18
N GLY A 166 -8.45 -1.04 -15.74
CA GLY A 166 -9.29 -1.19 -16.93
C GLY A 166 -10.78 -1.10 -16.62
N GLU A 167 -11.57 -0.83 -17.65
CA GLU A 167 -13.03 -0.91 -17.56
C GLU A 167 -13.47 -2.36 -17.28
N GLY A 168 -14.45 -2.55 -16.40
CA GLY A 168 -14.94 -3.88 -16.03
C GLY A 168 -13.97 -4.71 -15.16
N ALA A 169 -12.86 -4.12 -14.71
CA ALA A 169 -11.94 -4.78 -13.78
C ALA A 169 -12.67 -5.24 -12.51
N GLN A 170 -12.28 -6.40 -12.01
CA GLN A 170 -12.79 -6.90 -10.74
C GLN A 170 -12.46 -5.90 -9.63
N ALA A 171 -13.49 -5.37 -8.98
CA ALA A 171 -13.32 -4.52 -7.81
C ALA A 171 -12.85 -5.36 -6.61
N PRO A 172 -12.08 -4.78 -5.68
CA PRO A 172 -11.79 -5.44 -4.42
C PRO A 172 -13.07 -5.77 -3.64
N TYR A 173 -12.98 -6.75 -2.75
CA TYR A 173 -14.07 -7.22 -1.90
C TYR A 173 -14.80 -6.07 -1.20
N SER A 174 -16.13 -6.17 -1.18
CA SER A 174 -17.05 -5.40 -0.36
C SER A 174 -18.28 -6.25 -0.11
N MET A 175 -18.81 -6.25 1.11
CA MET A 175 -19.96 -7.10 1.48
C MET A 175 -21.22 -6.81 0.66
N SER A 176 -21.40 -5.56 0.20
CA SER A 176 -22.59 -5.15 -0.56
C SER A 176 -22.53 -5.45 -2.06
N ARG A 177 -21.49 -6.16 -2.53
CA ARG A 177 -21.28 -6.52 -3.94
C ARG A 177 -21.23 -8.03 -4.13
#